data_AF-G0AP82-F1
#
_entry.id   AF-G0AP82-F1
#
_cell.length_a   1.000
_cell.length_b   1.000
_cell.length_c   1.000
_cell.angle_alpha   90.00
_cell.angle_beta   90.00
_cell.angle_gamma   90.00
#
_symmetry.space_group_name_H-M   'P 1'
#
loop_
_entity.id
_entity.type
_entity.pdbx_description
1 polymer ?
#
loop_
_entity_poly.entity_id
_entity_poly.type
_entity_poly.pdbx_seq_one_letter_code
_entity_poly.pdbx_strand_id
1 'polypeptide(L)' 'MSKQIILDYENNKDLIKTDINELKYYVSKLADEFKQLSTEAKNLQGFIVSTYNP' A
#
# COMPACT_ATOMS: atom_id res chain seq x y z
N MET A 1 -1.70 -4.95 5.43
CA MET A 1 -0.73 -3.87 5.14
C MET A 1 -0.85 -2.68 6.10
N SER A 2 -2.01 -2.01 6.24
CA SER A 2 -2.13 -0.83 7.11
C SER A 2 -1.90 -1.08 8.62
N LYS A 3 -2.14 -2.30 9.12
CA LYS A 3 -1.76 -2.66 10.50
C LYS A 3 -0.28 -2.99 10.66
N GLN A 4 0.39 -3.37 9.56
CA GLN A 4 1.79 -3.77 9.59
C GLN A 4 2.72 -2.57 9.74
N ILE A 5 2.38 -1.41 9.17
CA ILE A 5 3.16 -0.17 9.37
C ILE A 5 3.22 0.26 10.84
N ILE A 6 2.14 0.06 11.61
CA ILE A 6 2.12 0.36 13.04
C ILE A 6 3.11 -0.54 13.78
N LEU A 7 3.07 -1.84 13.51
CA LEU A 7 3.99 -2.82 14.11
C LEU A 7 5.44 -2.57 13.69
N ASP A 8 5.69 -2.28 12.41
CA ASP A 8 7.01 -2.00 11.88
C ASP A 8 7.59 -0.72 12.52
N TYR A 9 6.76 0.30 12.73
CA TYR A 9 7.16 1.55 13.39
C TYR A 9 7.42 1.34 14.89
N GLU A 10 6.53 0.64 15.60
CA GLU A 10 6.70 0.36 17.03
C GLU A 10 8.01 -0.38 17.33
N ASN A 11 8.33 -1.38 16.49
CA ASN A 11 9.53 -2.20 16.60
C ASN A 11 10.80 -1.55 16.02
N ASN A 12 10.71 -0.31 15.49
CA ASN A 12 11.79 0.37 14.79
C ASN A 12 12.44 -0.49 13.69
N LYS A 13 11.61 -1.28 12.99
CA LYS A 13 12.07 -2.08 11.86
C LYS A 13 12.65 -1.14 10.80
N ASP A 14 13.78 -1.51 10.21
CA ASP A 14 14.46 -0.70 9.18
C ASP A 14 14.68 0.76 9.61
N LEU A 15 14.84 1.01 10.91
CA LEU A 15 15.07 2.33 11.51
C LEU A 15 13.94 3.35 11.30
N ILE A 16 12.76 2.95 10.84
CA ILE A 16 11.68 3.88 10.44
C ILE A 16 11.10 4.71 11.61
N LYS A 17 11.42 4.37 12.87
CA LYS A 17 11.05 5.18 14.05
C LYS A 17 12.10 6.24 14.38
N THR A 18 13.36 5.97 14.06
CA THR A 18 14.51 6.79 14.46
C THR A 18 15.12 7.59 13.31
N ASP A 19 14.88 7.20 12.06
CA ASP A 19 15.34 7.90 10.86
C ASP A 19 14.15 8.34 10.00
N ILE A 20 14.02 9.66 9.83
CA ILE A 20 12.93 10.27 9.05
C ILE A 20 13.03 9.98 7.55
N ASN A 21 14.25 9.78 7.02
CA ASN A 21 14.44 9.46 5.60
C ASN A 21 13.99 8.02 5.33
N GLU A 22 14.29 7.10 6.23
CA GLU A 22 13.78 5.72 6.15
C GLU A 22 12.26 5.67 6.27
N LEU A 23 11.67 6.45 7.19
CA LEU A 23 10.21 6.56 7.29
C LEU A 23 9.58 7.08 5.98
N LYS A 24 10.16 8.14 5.39
CA LYS A 24 9.68 8.70 4.12
C LYS A 24 9.76 7.68 3.00
N TYR A 25 10.88 6.96 2.89
CA TYR A 25 11.08 5.94 1.87
C TYR A 25 10.05 4.81 2.04
N TYR A 26 9.89 4.30 3.26
CA TYR A 26 8.95 3.24 3.59
C TYR A 26 7.50 3.62 3.25
N VAL A 27 7.06 4.82 3.67
CA VAL A 27 5.70 5.31 3.37
C VAL A 27 5.48 5.55 1.88
N SER A 28 6.50 6.03 1.16
CA SER A 28 6.42 6.23 -0.30
C SER A 28 6.24 4.91 -1.03
N LYS A 29 7.00 3.88 -0.65
CA LYS A 29 6.85 2.53 -1.19
C LYS A 29 5.44 1.97 -0.94
N LEU A 30 4.90 2.13 0.27
CA LEU A 30 3.53 1.72 0.58
C LEU A 30 2.49 2.46 -0.27
N ALA A 31 2.69 3.75 -0.53
CA ALA A 31 1.78 4.53 -1.38
C ALA A 31 1.76 3.99 -2.81
N ASP A 32 2.92 3.62 -3.36
CA ASP A 32 3.02 3.00 -4.69
C ASP A 32 2.32 1.64 -4.73
N GLU A 33 2.50 0.80 -3.71
CA GLU A 33 1.82 -0.49 -3.58
C GLU A 33 0.29 -0.33 -3.55
N PHE A 34 -0.23 0.63 -2.77
CA PHE A 34 -1.67 0.92 -2.73
C PHE A 34 -2.20 1.41 -4.08
N LYS A 35 -1.44 2.23 -4.80
CA LYS A 35 -1.83 2.72 -6.12
C LYS A 35 -1.93 1.60 -7.14
N GLN A 36 -1.00 0.63 -7.12
CA GLN A 36 -1.03 -0.54 -7.98
C GLN A 36 -2.26 -1.41 -7.67
N LEU A 37 -2.49 -1.74 -6.40
CA LEU A 37 -3.65 -2.54 -5.98
C LEU A 37 -4.98 -1.85 -6.30
N SER A 38 -5.06 -0.53 -6.14
CA SER A 38 -6.25 0.24 -6.52
C SER A 38 -6.52 0.18 -8.02
N THR A 39 -5.47 0.24 -8.85
CA THR A 39 -5.58 0.11 -10.30
C THR A 39 -6.06 -1.28 -10.69
N GLU A 40 -5.49 -2.32 -10.07
CA GLU A 40 -5.91 -3.71 -10.29
C GLU A 40 -7.38 -3.93 -9.91
N ALA A 41 -7.79 -3.45 -8.73
CA ALA A 41 -9.18 -3.54 -8.27
C ALA A 41 -10.14 -2.84 -9.24
N LYS A 42 -9.77 -1.67 -9.78
CA LYS A 42 -10.58 -0.95 -10.77
C LYS A 42 -10.71 -1.74 -12.08
N ASN A 43 -9.63 -2.35 -12.55
CA ASN A 43 -9.66 -3.18 -13.76
C ASN A 43 -10.54 -4.42 -13.57
N LEU A 44 -10.44 -5.10 -12.42
CA LEU A 44 -11.28 -6.24 -12.08
C LEU A 44 -12.75 -5.84 -12.00
N GLN A 45 -13.06 -4.71 -11.36
CA GLN A 45 -14.42 -4.17 -11.33
C GLN A 45 -14.95 -3.93 -12.74
N GLY A 46 -14.16 -3.28 -13.61
CA GLY A 46 -14.52 -3.03 -14.99
C GLY A 46 -14.84 -4.33 -15.75
N PHE A 47 -13.98 -5.34 -15.60
CA PHE A 47 -14.18 -6.66 -16.21
C PHE A 47 -15.46 -7.36 -15.73
N ILE A 48 -15.74 -7.34 -14.42
CA ILE A 48 -16.95 -7.95 -13.86
C ILE A 48 -18.20 -7.25 -14.41
N VAL A 49 -18.22 -5.92 -14.40
CA VAL A 49 -19.35 -5.14 -14.93
C VAL A 49 -19.57 -5.45 -16.41
N SER A 50 -18.51 -5.38 -17.25
CA SER A 50 -18.65 -5.65 -18.68
C SER A 50 -19.07 -7.09 -19.01
N THR A 51 -18.75 -8.05 -18.13
CA THR A 51 -19.04 -9.48 -18.36
C THR A 51 -20.44 -9.88 -17.88
N TYR A 52 -20.88 -9.35 -16.73
CA TYR A 52 -22.08 -9.84 -16.03
C TYR A 52 -23.20 -8.80 -15.90
N ASN A 53 -22.96 -7.54 -16.25
CA ASN A 53 -23.97 -6.49 -16.31
C ASN A 53 -23.65 -5.49 -17.45
N PRO A 54 -23.72 -5.96 -18.71
CA PRO A 54 -23.25 -5.22 -19.89
C PRO A 54 -24.04 -3.95 -20.19
#